data_AF-A0A430SDS0-F1
#
_entry.id   AF-A0A430SDS0-F1
#
_cell.length_a   1.000
_cell.length_b   1.000
_cell.length_c   1.000
_cell.angle_alpha   90.00
_cell.angle_beta   90.00
_cell.angle_gamma   90.00
#
_symmetry.space_group_name_H-M   'P 1'
#
loop_
_entity.id
_entity.type
_entity.pdbx_description
1 polymer ?
#
loop_
_entity_poly.entity_id
_entity_poly.type
_entity_poly.pdbx_seq_one_letter_code
_entity_poly.pdbx_strand_id
1 'polypeptide(L)'
;MRKGIVWFLVLVLSGALAQAPKVDGKIASGEYAKTYKHEKSGITLHWSIVGDTLYLALEGKSKGWIGMGFLPEKTDKKKGADQYLFYMEGGKLVALDMYQTKRTGAPVTDEKEGGKNSILAAAATYEGDTWVVEFSRKLKTGEATDVEIVPGKKMLVMLAHAGKMDPKEEHKKTERWYLEDFVF
;
A
#
# COMPACT_ATOMS: atom_id res chain seq x y z
N MET A 1 -58.99 -29.01 13.88
CA MET A 1 -57.95 -28.16 14.51
C MET A 1 -56.61 -28.47 13.83
N ARG A 2 -56.14 -27.60 12.92
CA ARG A 2 -54.89 -27.80 12.18
C ARG A 2 -53.72 -27.32 13.04
N LYS A 3 -52.83 -28.21 13.43
CA LYS A 3 -51.58 -27.86 14.13
C LYS A 3 -50.55 -27.46 13.07
N GLY A 4 -50.28 -26.15 12.96
CA GLY A 4 -49.19 -25.63 12.13
C GLY A 4 -47.85 -25.90 12.79
N ILE A 5 -46.95 -26.56 12.07
CA ILE A 5 -45.54 -26.70 12.46
C ILE A 5 -44.83 -25.46 11.94
N VAL A 6 -44.38 -24.61 12.86
CA VAL A 6 -43.50 -23.48 12.55
C VAL A 6 -42.07 -23.99 12.54
N TRP A 7 -41.44 -23.99 11.38
CA TRP A 7 -40.01 -24.22 11.25
C TRP A 7 -39.26 -22.93 11.60
N PHE A 8 -38.52 -22.94 12.70
CA PHE A 8 -37.54 -21.89 12.99
C PHE A 8 -36.29 -22.16 12.15
N LEU A 9 -36.10 -21.37 11.10
CA LEU A 9 -34.88 -21.34 10.31
C LEU A 9 -33.89 -20.42 11.04
N VAL A 10 -32.98 -21.00 11.81
CA VAL A 10 -31.88 -20.26 12.43
C VAL A 10 -30.85 -19.96 11.36
N LEU A 11 -30.89 -18.75 10.82
CA LEU A 11 -29.81 -18.18 10.02
C LEU A 11 -28.64 -17.87 10.96
N VAL A 12 -27.68 -18.80 11.05
CA VAL A 12 -26.38 -18.50 11.64
C VAL A 12 -25.62 -17.65 10.62
N LEU A 13 -25.69 -16.34 10.78
CA LEU A 13 -24.73 -15.42 10.14
C LEU A 13 -23.37 -15.67 10.81
N SER A 14 -22.59 -16.60 10.27
CA SER A 14 -21.18 -16.69 10.58
C SER A 14 -20.52 -15.43 10.05
N GLY A 15 -20.29 -14.45 10.92
CA GLY A 15 -19.39 -13.34 10.63
C GLY A 15 -18.01 -13.93 10.40
N ALA A 16 -17.63 -14.16 9.15
CA ALA A 16 -16.26 -14.51 8.82
C ALA A 16 -15.39 -13.33 9.27
N LEU A 17 -14.62 -13.53 10.34
CA LEU A 17 -13.53 -12.63 10.67
C LEU A 17 -12.66 -12.55 9.41
N ALA A 18 -12.43 -11.34 8.90
CA ALA A 18 -11.59 -11.14 7.74
C ALA A 18 -10.22 -11.74 8.03
N GLN A 19 -9.86 -12.80 7.30
CA GLN A 19 -8.54 -13.40 7.40
C GLN A 19 -7.51 -12.38 6.88
N ALA A 20 -6.40 -12.24 7.60
CA ALA A 20 -5.30 -11.39 7.16
C ALA A 20 -4.75 -11.88 5.80
N PRO A 21 -4.57 -10.98 4.81
CA PRO A 21 -3.86 -11.32 3.58
C PRO A 21 -2.49 -11.92 3.85
N LYS A 22 -2.08 -12.85 3.00
CA LYS A 22 -0.76 -13.44 3.10
C LYS A 22 0.19 -12.65 2.22
N VAL A 23 1.18 -12.01 2.84
CA VAL A 23 2.21 -11.26 2.11
C VAL A 23 3.22 -12.25 1.49
N ASP A 24 2.94 -12.76 0.30
CA ASP A 24 3.78 -13.77 -0.39
C ASP A 24 4.15 -13.42 -1.85
N GLY A 25 3.84 -12.21 -2.28
CA GLY A 25 4.15 -11.63 -3.59
C GLY A 25 3.13 -12.00 -4.66
N LYS A 26 1.95 -12.49 -4.28
CA LYS A 26 0.90 -12.96 -5.20
C LYS A 26 -0.48 -12.63 -4.63
N ILE A 27 -1.30 -11.98 -5.44
CA ILE A 27 -2.66 -11.63 -5.06
C ILE A 27 -3.62 -12.75 -5.47
N ALA A 28 -4.20 -13.47 -4.51
CA ALA A 28 -5.25 -14.44 -4.75
C ALA A 28 -6.64 -13.79 -4.86
N SER A 29 -7.58 -14.50 -5.50
CA SER A 29 -8.96 -14.03 -5.63
C SER A 29 -9.62 -13.88 -4.25
N GLY A 30 -10.13 -12.69 -3.95
CA GLY A 30 -10.79 -12.40 -2.68
C GLY A 30 -9.86 -12.26 -1.47
N GLU A 31 -8.54 -12.28 -1.67
CA GLU A 31 -7.56 -12.12 -0.59
C GLU A 31 -7.63 -10.74 0.06
N TYR A 32 -7.76 -9.70 -0.76
CA TYR A 32 -7.92 -8.33 -0.31
C TYR A 32 -9.39 -7.89 -0.38
N ALA A 33 -9.86 -7.21 0.66
CA ALA A 33 -11.25 -6.80 0.82
C ALA A 33 -11.64 -5.67 -0.13
N LYS A 34 -10.66 -4.85 -0.55
CA LYS A 34 -10.85 -3.67 -1.39
C LYS A 34 -9.82 -3.63 -2.51
N THR A 35 -10.22 -3.05 -3.64
CA THR A 35 -9.34 -2.81 -4.78
C THR A 35 -9.69 -1.49 -5.46
N TYR A 36 -8.68 -0.82 -6.01
CA TYR A 36 -8.82 0.41 -6.78
C TYR A 36 -7.77 0.46 -7.91
N LYS A 37 -8.24 0.58 -9.16
CA LYS A 37 -7.36 0.76 -10.32
C LYS A 37 -7.25 2.23 -10.68
N HIS A 38 -6.03 2.77 -10.63
CA HIS A 38 -5.77 4.13 -11.07
C HIS A 38 -5.42 4.16 -12.55
N GLU A 39 -6.42 4.43 -13.40
CA GLU A 39 -6.35 4.33 -14.86
C GLU A 39 -5.17 5.05 -15.50
N LYS A 40 -4.79 6.24 -15.01
CA LYS A 40 -3.67 7.00 -15.59
C LYS A 40 -2.31 6.35 -15.36
N SER A 41 -2.14 5.66 -14.25
CA SER A 41 -0.89 4.95 -13.93
C SER A 41 -0.89 3.49 -14.39
N GLY A 42 -2.08 2.90 -14.57
CA GLY A 42 -2.23 1.46 -14.74
C GLY A 42 -1.94 0.65 -13.47
N ILE A 43 -1.62 1.29 -12.34
CA ILE A 43 -1.40 0.63 -11.05
C ILE A 43 -2.76 0.32 -10.41
N THR A 44 -2.90 -0.90 -9.93
CA THR A 44 -4.01 -1.36 -9.10
C THR A 44 -3.54 -1.48 -7.65
N LEU A 45 -4.30 -0.89 -6.74
CA LEU A 45 -4.13 -1.03 -5.30
C LEU A 45 -5.09 -2.08 -4.78
N HIS A 46 -4.63 -2.92 -3.87
CA HIS A 46 -5.45 -3.86 -3.12
C HIS A 46 -5.18 -3.64 -1.64
N TRP A 47 -6.23 -3.66 -0.81
CA TRP A 47 -6.02 -3.52 0.63
C TRP A 47 -7.07 -4.23 1.49
N SER A 48 -6.62 -4.59 2.68
CA SER A 48 -7.44 -5.06 3.80
C SER A 48 -6.91 -4.43 5.07
N ILE A 49 -7.82 -4.03 5.95
CA ILE A 49 -7.48 -3.63 7.32
C ILE A 49 -7.95 -4.75 8.23
N VAL A 50 -7.02 -5.35 8.97
CA VAL A 50 -7.31 -6.42 9.93
C VAL A 50 -6.73 -6.00 11.28
N GLY A 51 -7.62 -5.73 12.24
CA GLY A 51 -7.23 -5.11 13.51
C GLY A 51 -6.62 -3.72 13.30
N ASP A 52 -5.39 -3.55 13.74
CA ASP A 52 -4.59 -2.33 13.63
C ASP A 52 -3.60 -2.35 12.45
N THR A 53 -3.70 -3.34 11.57
CA THR A 53 -2.73 -3.58 10.50
C THR A 53 -3.37 -3.34 9.14
N LEU A 54 -2.69 -2.54 8.33
CA LEU A 54 -2.99 -2.36 6.92
C LEU A 54 -2.15 -3.33 6.11
N TYR A 55 -2.82 -4.17 5.31
CA TYR A 55 -2.21 -4.99 4.29
C TYR A 55 -2.48 -4.34 2.95
N LEU A 56 -1.44 -4.13 2.16
CA LEU A 56 -1.48 -3.45 0.87
C LEU A 56 -0.81 -4.29 -0.20
N ALA A 57 -1.33 -4.20 -1.42
CA ALA A 57 -0.64 -4.64 -2.61
C ALA A 57 -0.68 -3.57 -3.72
N LEU A 58 0.38 -3.49 -4.50
CA LEU A 58 0.44 -2.76 -5.76
C LEU A 58 0.67 -3.77 -6.89
N GLU A 59 -0.20 -3.75 -7.89
CA GLU A 59 0.00 -4.43 -9.16
C GLU A 59 0.19 -3.39 -10.26
N GLY A 60 1.22 -3.49 -11.09
CA GLY A 60 1.46 -2.52 -12.15
C GLY A 60 2.67 -2.82 -13.02
N LYS A 61 2.89 -2.01 -14.07
CA LYS A 61 4.03 -2.18 -14.97
C LYS A 61 5.13 -1.16 -14.69
N SER A 62 6.37 -1.64 -14.58
CA SER A 62 7.57 -0.81 -14.44
C SER A 62 8.82 -1.59 -14.86
N LYS A 63 9.74 -0.93 -15.56
CA LYS A 63 11.09 -1.47 -15.86
C LYS A 63 12.06 -1.30 -14.68
N GLY A 64 11.68 -0.46 -13.73
CA GLY A 64 12.47 -0.15 -12.56
C GLY A 64 11.69 -0.41 -11.29
N TRP A 65 11.89 0.45 -10.30
CA TRP A 65 11.16 0.39 -9.05
C TRP A 65 9.68 0.78 -9.22
N ILE A 66 8.85 0.35 -8.26
CA ILE A 66 7.46 0.79 -8.05
C ILE A 66 7.33 1.31 -6.62
N GLY A 67 6.50 2.32 -6.39
CA GLY A 67 6.34 2.88 -5.06
C GLY A 67 5.02 3.60 -4.84
N MET A 68 4.73 3.80 -3.57
CA MET A 68 3.61 4.62 -3.11
C MET A 68 4.02 5.50 -1.93
N GLY A 69 3.16 6.44 -1.58
CA GLY A 69 3.32 7.19 -0.34
C GLY A 69 2.03 7.77 0.17
N PHE A 70 2.06 8.19 1.42
CA PHE A 70 0.96 8.75 2.17
C PHE A 70 1.26 10.19 2.53
N LEU A 71 0.25 11.04 2.44
CA LEU A 71 0.33 12.40 2.92
C LEU A 71 -1.04 12.82 3.46
N PRO A 72 -1.17 13.34 4.70
CA PRO A 72 -2.45 13.75 5.24
C PRO A 72 -3.06 14.89 4.42
N GLU A 73 -2.24 15.86 4.06
CA GLU A 73 -2.61 17.05 3.29
C GLU A 73 -1.43 17.60 2.50
N LYS A 74 -1.71 18.20 1.34
CA LYS A 74 -0.68 18.71 0.42
C LYS A 74 -0.34 20.16 0.69
N THR A 75 0.40 20.43 1.77
CA THR A 75 0.79 21.80 2.16
C THR A 75 2.01 22.32 1.38
N ASP A 76 3.05 21.50 1.19
CA ASP A 76 4.22 21.83 0.35
C ASP A 76 4.70 20.64 -0.50
N LYS A 77 4.03 20.45 -1.64
CA LYS A 77 4.31 19.38 -2.61
C LYS A 77 4.27 18.00 -1.95
N LYS A 78 5.43 17.36 -1.77
CA LYS A 78 5.56 16.04 -1.16
C LYS A 78 6.30 16.08 0.19
N LYS A 79 6.65 17.26 0.71
CA LYS A 79 7.32 17.37 2.01
C LYS A 79 6.43 16.75 3.10
N GLY A 80 7.02 15.94 3.97
CA GLY A 80 6.30 15.24 5.04
C GLY A 80 5.63 13.94 4.60
N ALA A 81 5.83 13.51 3.35
CA ALA A 81 5.28 12.25 2.91
C ALA A 81 6.07 11.06 3.44
N ASP A 82 5.32 10.08 3.95
CA ASP A 82 5.69 8.71 4.28
C ASP A 82 5.63 7.88 2.98
N GLN A 83 6.71 7.21 2.58
CA GLN A 83 6.89 6.65 1.25
C GLN A 83 7.50 5.25 1.29
N TYR A 84 6.98 4.37 0.44
CA TYR A 84 7.45 3.01 0.25
C TYR A 84 7.95 2.85 -1.17
N LEU A 85 9.16 2.36 -1.33
CA LEU A 85 9.78 2.08 -2.63
C LEU A 85 10.27 0.65 -2.69
N PHE A 86 9.90 -0.05 -3.76
CA PHE A 86 10.21 -1.46 -3.96
C PHE A 86 11.01 -1.64 -5.25
N TYR A 87 12.14 -2.32 -5.15
CA TYR A 87 12.99 -2.66 -6.29
C TYR A 87 13.64 -4.03 -6.11
N MET A 88 14.16 -4.59 -7.20
CA MET A 88 14.87 -5.86 -7.18
C MET A 88 16.39 -5.63 -7.19
N GLU A 89 17.09 -6.26 -6.27
CA GLU A 89 18.55 -6.29 -6.23
C GLU A 89 19.03 -7.74 -6.14
N GLY A 90 19.83 -8.17 -7.12
CA GLY A 90 20.31 -9.57 -7.17
C GLY A 90 19.19 -10.60 -7.16
N GLY A 91 18.03 -10.28 -7.76
CA GLY A 91 16.85 -11.15 -7.81
C GLY A 91 16.06 -11.23 -6.50
N LYS A 92 16.34 -10.35 -5.53
CA LYS A 92 15.61 -10.27 -4.25
C LYS A 92 14.90 -8.93 -4.14
N LEU A 93 13.73 -8.95 -3.52
CA LEU A 93 13.03 -7.72 -3.17
C LEU A 93 13.85 -6.93 -2.15
N VAL A 94 14.01 -5.64 -2.42
CA VAL A 94 14.37 -4.63 -1.44
C VAL A 94 13.18 -3.70 -1.28
N ALA A 95 12.68 -3.61 -0.05
CA ALA A 95 11.59 -2.73 0.35
C ALA A 95 12.16 -1.61 1.23
N LEU A 96 12.01 -0.37 0.78
CA LEU A 96 12.49 0.81 1.48
C LEU A 96 11.31 1.55 2.11
N ASP A 97 11.43 1.82 3.40
CA ASP A 97 10.60 2.77 4.13
C ASP A 97 11.33 4.12 4.19
N MET A 98 10.64 5.18 3.75
CA MET A 98 11.27 6.44 3.38
C MET A 98 10.43 7.66 3.76
N TYR A 99 11.13 8.72 4.13
CA TYR A 99 10.54 10.00 4.49
C TYR A 99 11.00 11.12 3.57
N GLN A 100 10.06 11.99 3.21
CA GLN A 100 10.31 13.13 2.34
C GLN A 100 10.58 14.41 3.13
N THR A 101 11.84 14.68 3.41
CA THR A 101 12.29 15.85 4.21
C THR A 101 12.11 17.21 3.52
N LYS A 102 12.15 17.20 2.18
CA LYS A 102 12.12 18.41 1.34
C LYS A 102 10.93 18.41 0.38
N ARG A 103 10.52 19.58 -0.07
CA ARG A 103 9.43 19.73 -1.06
C ARG A 103 9.66 19.05 -2.41
N THR A 104 10.92 18.82 -2.78
CA THR A 104 11.38 18.20 -4.02
C THR A 104 12.68 17.43 -3.78
N GLY A 105 13.07 16.58 -4.72
CA GLY A 105 14.27 15.73 -4.64
C GLY A 105 13.95 14.33 -4.13
N ALA A 106 14.98 13.50 -3.96
CA ALA A 106 14.84 12.16 -3.44
C ALA A 106 14.40 12.16 -1.96
N PRO A 107 13.58 11.20 -1.54
CA PRO A 107 13.36 10.92 -0.12
C PRO A 107 14.62 10.31 0.50
N VAL A 108 14.63 10.21 1.82
CA VAL A 108 15.67 9.50 2.60
C VAL A 108 15.00 8.36 3.35
N THR A 109 15.76 7.35 3.79
CA THR A 109 15.21 6.29 4.64
C THR A 109 14.78 6.85 5.99
N ASP A 110 13.74 6.29 6.59
CA ASP A 110 13.20 6.75 7.88
C ASP A 110 14.25 6.77 8.99
N GLU A 111 15.11 5.75 9.02
CA GLU A 111 16.23 5.63 9.97
C GLU A 111 17.20 6.82 9.92
N LYS A 112 17.36 7.47 8.76
CA LYS A 112 18.24 8.65 8.63
C LYS A 112 17.63 9.91 9.25
N GLU A 113 16.31 9.91 9.46
CA GLU A 113 15.56 11.00 10.06
C GLU A 113 15.08 10.65 11.47
N GLY A 114 15.60 9.55 12.04
CA GLY A 114 15.33 9.11 13.41
C GLY A 114 14.05 8.29 13.59
N GLY A 115 13.37 7.92 12.50
CA GLY A 115 12.28 6.94 12.50
C GLY A 115 12.79 5.50 12.44
N LYS A 116 11.87 4.54 12.36
CA LYS A 116 12.17 3.12 12.16
C LYS A 116 11.45 2.63 10.91
N ASN A 117 11.84 1.44 10.48
CA ASN A 117 11.10 0.77 9.41
C ASN A 117 9.74 0.29 9.94
N SER A 118 8.66 0.82 9.36
CA SER A 118 7.27 0.51 9.67
C SER A 118 6.72 -0.71 8.91
N ILE A 119 7.48 -1.25 7.95
CA ILE A 119 7.11 -2.45 7.18
C ILE A 119 7.21 -3.69 8.07
N LEU A 120 6.08 -4.35 8.31
CA LEU A 120 5.98 -5.58 9.10
C LEU A 120 6.30 -6.84 8.28
N ALA A 121 5.89 -6.84 7.02
CA ALA A 121 6.16 -7.90 6.05
C ALA A 121 6.15 -7.30 4.64
N ALA A 122 6.98 -7.83 3.74
CA ALA A 122 6.96 -7.48 2.33
C ALA A 122 7.34 -8.68 1.47
N ALA A 123 6.71 -8.82 0.31
CA ALA A 123 6.99 -9.84 -0.69
C ALA A 123 6.64 -9.32 -2.07
N ALA A 124 7.32 -9.81 -3.11
CA ALA A 124 7.04 -9.37 -4.47
C ALA A 124 7.34 -10.44 -5.51
N THR A 125 6.59 -10.38 -6.60
CA THR A 125 6.91 -11.02 -7.87
C THR A 125 7.21 -9.92 -8.89
N TYR A 126 8.30 -10.08 -9.65
CA TYR A 126 8.65 -9.19 -10.74
C TYR A 126 8.97 -9.99 -12.01
N GLU A 127 8.03 -10.01 -12.95
CA GLU A 127 8.12 -10.82 -14.16
C GLU A 127 7.65 -10.02 -15.39
N GLY A 128 8.48 -9.96 -16.44
CA GLY A 128 8.11 -9.30 -17.70
C GLY A 128 7.65 -7.84 -17.51
N ASP A 129 8.42 -7.06 -16.75
CA ASP A 129 8.11 -5.67 -16.33
C ASP A 129 6.83 -5.52 -15.48
N THR A 130 6.24 -6.61 -15.01
CA THR A 130 5.05 -6.59 -14.16
C THR A 130 5.45 -6.79 -12.71
N TRP A 131 5.07 -5.84 -11.87
CA TRP A 131 5.17 -5.89 -10.42
C TRP A 131 3.88 -6.39 -9.82
N VAL A 132 4.00 -7.35 -8.90
CA VAL A 132 3.08 -7.54 -7.79
C VAL A 132 3.91 -7.38 -6.54
N VAL A 133 3.64 -6.34 -5.75
CA VAL A 133 4.29 -6.16 -4.45
C VAL A 133 3.23 -6.09 -3.38
N GLU A 134 3.45 -6.82 -2.30
CA GLU A 134 2.62 -6.86 -1.12
C GLU A 134 3.43 -6.41 0.07
N PHE A 135 2.83 -5.63 0.95
CA PHE A 135 3.44 -5.29 2.22
C PHE A 135 2.37 -5.02 3.28
N SER A 136 2.80 -4.96 4.54
CA SER A 136 1.93 -4.58 5.65
C SER A 136 2.62 -3.62 6.60
N ARG A 137 1.83 -2.75 7.23
CA ARG A 137 2.27 -1.83 8.28
C ARG A 137 1.16 -1.60 9.31
N LYS A 138 1.51 -1.06 10.47
CA LYS A 138 0.50 -0.59 11.43
C LYS A 138 -0.21 0.65 10.88
N LEU A 139 -1.50 0.80 11.19
CA LEU A 139 -2.26 2.01 10.90
C LEU A 139 -1.67 3.24 11.60
N LYS A 140 -1.11 3.02 12.80
CA LYS A 140 -0.43 4.03 13.61
C LYS A 140 0.88 3.43 14.11
N THR A 141 2.00 4.00 13.70
CA THR A 141 3.34 3.55 14.11
C THR A 141 3.85 4.30 15.33
N GLY A 142 3.37 5.54 15.52
CA GLY A 142 3.78 6.44 16.60
C GLY A 142 5.03 7.26 16.29
N GLU A 143 5.51 7.22 15.04
CA GLU A 143 6.69 7.95 14.59
C GLU A 143 6.31 9.19 13.80
N ALA A 144 7.16 10.23 13.83
CA ALA A 144 6.87 11.51 13.18
C ALA A 144 7.12 11.48 11.66
N THR A 145 7.87 10.50 11.18
CA THR A 145 8.17 10.26 9.76
C THR A 145 7.05 9.49 9.05
N ASP A 146 6.20 8.83 9.83
CA ASP A 146 5.08 8.02 9.36
C ASP A 146 3.75 8.79 9.39
N VAL A 147 2.90 8.50 8.41
CA VAL A 147 1.53 9.00 8.36
C VAL A 147 0.58 7.99 8.99
N GLU A 148 -0.17 8.45 10.01
CA GLU A 148 -1.28 7.69 10.60
C GLU A 148 -2.42 7.54 9.60
N ILE A 149 -2.82 6.29 9.35
CA ILE A 149 -3.93 5.94 8.47
C ILE A 149 -5.15 5.69 9.34
N VAL A 150 -6.12 6.61 9.28
CA VAL A 150 -7.40 6.46 9.97
C VAL A 150 -8.44 5.94 8.98
N PRO A 151 -8.93 4.69 9.13
CA PRO A 151 -9.90 4.12 8.20
C PRO A 151 -11.13 5.03 8.02
N GLY A 152 -11.60 5.17 6.79
CA GLY A 152 -12.72 6.06 6.47
C GLY A 152 -12.38 7.56 6.39
N LYS A 153 -11.16 8.00 6.73
CA LYS A 153 -10.72 9.39 6.53
C LYS A 153 -10.02 9.56 5.18
N LYS A 154 -10.26 10.70 4.56
CA LYS A 154 -9.61 11.13 3.32
C LYS A 154 -8.15 11.47 3.57
N MET A 155 -7.30 11.10 2.62
CA MET A 155 -5.89 11.49 2.57
C MET A 155 -5.41 11.53 1.13
N LEU A 156 -4.16 11.96 0.92
CA LEU A 156 -3.50 11.79 -0.37
C LEU A 156 -2.71 10.48 -0.39
N VAL A 157 -2.90 9.71 -1.46
CA VAL A 157 -2.02 8.62 -1.83
C VAL A 157 -1.21 9.07 -3.04
N MET A 158 0.10 8.87 -2.98
CA MET A 158 1.00 9.09 -4.10
C MET A 158 1.36 7.75 -4.72
N LEU A 159 1.44 7.71 -6.04
CA LEU A 159 1.95 6.55 -6.78
C LEU A 159 3.10 7.02 -7.66
N ALA A 160 4.14 6.19 -7.80
CA ALA A 160 5.21 6.43 -8.75
C ALA A 160 5.88 5.13 -9.18
N HIS A 161 6.57 5.20 -10.32
CA HIS A 161 7.48 4.14 -10.77
C HIS A 161 8.62 4.77 -11.57
N ALA A 162 9.70 4.04 -11.83
CA ALA A 162 10.81 4.53 -12.65
C ALA A 162 11.22 3.57 -13.77
N GLY A 163 12.08 4.06 -14.67
CA GLY A 163 12.53 3.30 -15.83
C GLY A 163 13.71 2.36 -15.58
N LYS A 164 14.37 2.43 -14.41
CA LYS A 164 15.55 1.62 -14.08
C LYS A 164 15.45 1.01 -12.69
N MET A 165 16.00 -0.19 -12.53
CA MET A 165 16.05 -0.92 -11.27
C MET A 165 17.17 -0.39 -10.35
N ASP A 166 17.06 0.90 -10.00
CA ASP A 166 17.96 1.61 -9.11
C ASP A 166 17.11 2.54 -8.23
N PRO A 167 17.11 2.41 -6.89
CA PRO A 167 16.32 3.27 -6.01
C PRO A 167 16.71 4.75 -6.10
N LYS A 168 17.88 5.08 -6.67
CA LYS A 168 18.31 6.46 -6.93
C LYS A 168 17.80 7.01 -8.26
N GLU A 169 17.24 6.17 -9.13
CA GLU A 169 16.63 6.65 -10.38
C GLU A 169 15.42 7.52 -10.06
N GLU A 170 15.44 8.77 -10.49
CA GLU A 170 14.28 9.64 -10.37
C GLU A 170 13.21 9.26 -11.40
N HIS A 171 11.96 9.12 -10.94
CA HIS A 171 10.82 8.97 -11.82
C HIS A 171 10.61 10.23 -12.68
N LYS A 172 10.07 10.09 -13.89
CA LYS A 172 9.65 11.27 -14.69
C LYS A 172 8.41 11.91 -14.07
N LYS A 173 8.08 13.13 -14.50
CA LYS A 173 6.81 13.79 -14.09
C LYS A 173 5.57 13.04 -14.59
N THR A 174 5.70 12.29 -15.68
CA THR A 174 4.64 11.45 -16.27
C THR A 174 4.51 10.09 -15.60
N GLU A 175 5.39 9.76 -14.65
CA GLU A 175 5.49 8.46 -13.97
C GLU A 175 5.19 8.62 -12.46
N ARG A 176 4.41 9.65 -12.11
CA ARG A 176 3.98 9.95 -10.74
C ARG A 176 2.59 10.56 -10.70
N TRP A 177 1.81 10.23 -9.68
CA TRP A 177 0.42 10.66 -9.56
C TRP A 177 0.05 10.93 -8.10
N TYR A 178 -0.94 11.79 -7.91
CA TYR A 178 -1.61 12.02 -6.64
C TYR A 178 -3.06 11.53 -6.78
N LEU A 179 -3.47 10.65 -5.88
CA LEU A 179 -4.84 10.24 -5.66
C LEU A 179 -5.33 11.10 -4.50
N GLU A 180 -6.11 12.12 -4.83
CA GLU A 180 -6.71 13.03 -3.86
C GLU A 180 -7.97 12.38 -3.25
N ASP A 181 -8.28 12.73 -2.01
CA ASP A 181 -9.45 12.21 -1.29
C ASP A 181 -9.53 10.68 -1.21
N PHE A 182 -8.37 9.99 -1.21
CA PHE A 182 -8.33 8.54 -1.08
C PHE A 182 -8.77 8.11 0.32
N VAL A 183 -9.55 7.03 0.40
CA VAL A 183 -10.07 6.48 1.66
C VAL A 183 -9.75 5.00 1.72
N PHE A 184 -9.01 4.61 2.77
CA PHE A 184 -8.77 3.21 3.13
C PHE A 184 -9.95 2.63 3.91
#